data_AF-A0A1M5YPS4-F1
#
_entry.id   AF-A0A1M5YPS4-F1
#
_cell.length_a   1.000
_cell.length_b   1.000
_cell.length_c   1.000
_cell.angle_alpha   90.00
_cell.angle_beta   90.00
_cell.angle_gamma   90.00
#
_symmetry.space_group_name_H-M   'P 1'
#
loop_
_entity.id
_entity.type
_entity.pdbx_description
1 polymer ?
#
loop_
_entity_poly.entity_id
_entity_poly.type
_entity_poly.pdbx_seq_one_letter_code
_entity_poly.pdbx_strand_id
1 'polypeptide(L)'
;MARKILKNIFIYIFSLICILPMVIMIVYSFKGADGSFSFVQYGKALFQTEEFFIGFWNSIIYTFVIIGINIPISLLSAYGFSRFNFKGKGVLYWLYIVLMLMPFQATIVAQHITLKALNIIDKPIAVILPNIFSTFGTILMAQYMRGLDKEIFDAGRIDGFGEFRLFLQIVAPICKSIISALTVLTFINYWSMVEQPLVFIKDAIHMPLSVTLNSSRRFRDIAFACGTLFSILPILLYQFSYEDLVHGISITSGITGKVEGMNNKKGVKTNKQIISKLIIIFMISMSVFTLITQKISYIMTPVVEVVQVQRGDLKSNPSDPKSKSLGYYTNIVPTSCIHKEGSDSIIYAIVKGKSIRQKDEVVKMVVKVAENNQIEAAIQGGFSPDTQIIERSTKPVMDGMIVRVLDNRGAHYDE
;
A
#
# COMPACT_ATOMS: atom_id res chain seq x y z
N MET A 1 -38.06 -31.39 10.02
CA MET A 1 -36.65 -31.75 10.29
C MET A 1 -35.78 -31.64 9.04
N ALA A 2 -36.17 -32.24 7.91
CA ALA A 2 -35.45 -32.16 6.62
C ALA A 2 -35.12 -30.74 6.13
N ARG A 3 -36.06 -29.78 6.22
CA ARG A 3 -35.83 -28.38 5.80
C ARG A 3 -34.75 -27.66 6.63
N LYS A 4 -34.60 -27.99 7.92
CA LYS A 4 -33.54 -27.45 8.78
C LYS A 4 -32.18 -28.06 8.43
N ILE A 5 -32.15 -29.37 8.17
CA ILE A 5 -30.94 -30.08 7.74
C ILE A 5 -30.47 -29.54 6.39
N LEU A 6 -31.37 -29.39 5.41
CA LEU A 6 -31.05 -28.83 4.09
C LEU A 6 -30.51 -27.40 4.20
N LYS A 7 -31.13 -26.55 5.03
CA LYS A 7 -30.64 -25.18 5.28
C LYS A 7 -29.24 -25.19 5.88
N ASN A 8 -28.97 -26.05 6.87
CA ASN A 8 -27.66 -26.12 7.51
C ASN A 8 -26.60 -26.64 6.54
N ILE A 9 -26.90 -27.69 5.77
CA ILE A 9 -26.00 -28.21 4.72
C ILE A 9 -25.66 -27.11 3.71
N PHE A 10 -26.66 -26.37 3.24
CA PHE A 10 -26.44 -25.25 2.32
C PHE A 10 -25.52 -24.18 2.94
N ILE A 11 -25.73 -23.80 4.19
CA ILE A 11 -24.88 -22.84 4.90
C ILE A 11 -23.44 -23.36 5.04
N TYR A 12 -23.24 -24.62 5.37
CA TYR A 12 -21.89 -25.20 5.51
C TYR A 12 -21.16 -25.26 4.17
N ILE A 13 -21.84 -25.70 3.10
CA ILE A 13 -21.26 -25.73 1.74
C ILE A 13 -20.90 -24.32 1.29
N PHE A 14 -21.82 -23.36 1.47
CA PHE A 14 -21.58 -21.96 1.11
C PHE A 14 -20.41 -21.37 1.90
N SER A 15 -20.35 -21.63 3.21
CA SER A 15 -19.22 -21.22 4.07
C SER A 15 -17.89 -21.80 3.60
N LEU A 16 -17.86 -23.10 3.25
CA LEU A 16 -16.67 -23.76 2.72
C LEU A 16 -16.19 -23.11 1.43
N ILE A 17 -17.11 -22.79 0.50
CA ILE A 17 -16.80 -22.12 -0.76
C ILE A 17 -16.22 -20.72 -0.51
N CYS A 18 -16.75 -19.97 0.46
CA CYS A 18 -16.22 -18.65 0.82
C CYS A 18 -14.83 -18.70 1.47
N ILE A 19 -14.53 -19.74 2.23
CA ILE A 19 -13.24 -19.91 2.93
C ILE A 19 -12.15 -20.45 1.99
N LEU A 20 -12.54 -21.20 0.96
CA LEU A 20 -11.63 -21.88 0.05
C LEU A 20 -10.56 -20.97 -0.59
N PRO A 21 -10.87 -19.76 -1.13
CA PRO A 21 -9.86 -18.86 -1.68
C PRO A 21 -8.81 -18.44 -0.65
N MET A 22 -9.21 -18.24 0.60
CA MET A 22 -8.31 -17.88 1.69
C MET A 22 -7.38 -19.04 2.06
N VAL A 23 -7.93 -20.26 2.11
CA VAL A 23 -7.13 -21.48 2.34
C VAL A 23 -6.13 -21.68 1.20
N ILE A 24 -6.54 -21.49 -0.05
CA ILE A 24 -5.65 -21.52 -1.21
C ILE A 24 -4.53 -20.50 -1.05
N MET A 25 -4.85 -19.24 -0.74
CA MET A 25 -3.84 -18.19 -0.54
C MET A 25 -2.80 -18.59 0.52
N ILE A 26 -3.25 -19.12 1.67
CA ILE A 26 -2.36 -19.57 2.74
C ILE A 26 -1.51 -20.75 2.28
N VAL A 27 -2.07 -21.76 1.62
CA VAL A 27 -1.30 -22.93 1.14
C VAL A 27 -0.26 -22.53 0.11
N TYR A 28 -0.62 -21.69 -0.87
CA TYR A 28 0.30 -21.20 -1.90
C TYR A 28 1.36 -20.25 -1.34
N SER A 29 1.12 -19.60 -0.20
CA SER A 29 2.14 -18.80 0.49
C SER A 29 3.33 -19.63 0.99
N PHE A 30 3.13 -20.94 1.22
CA PHE A 30 4.18 -21.87 1.62
C PHE A 30 4.76 -22.65 0.43
N LYS A 31 4.29 -22.44 -0.81
CA LYS A 31 4.76 -23.22 -1.95
C LYS A 31 5.94 -22.51 -2.63
N GLY A 32 7.09 -23.17 -2.71
CA GLY A 32 8.26 -22.71 -3.47
C GLY A 32 8.03 -22.77 -4.99
N ALA A 33 8.93 -22.18 -5.77
CA ALA A 33 8.86 -22.19 -7.25
C ALA A 33 8.89 -23.62 -7.82
N ASP A 34 9.63 -24.50 -7.13
CA ASP A 34 9.82 -25.92 -7.35
C ASP A 34 8.69 -26.79 -6.76
N GLY A 35 7.65 -26.16 -6.19
CA GLY A 35 6.45 -26.84 -5.67
C GLY A 35 6.59 -27.45 -4.28
N SER A 36 7.79 -27.40 -3.70
CA SER A 36 8.09 -27.82 -2.33
C SER A 36 7.45 -26.89 -1.29
N PHE A 37 7.13 -27.40 -0.10
CA PHE A 37 6.71 -26.54 1.01
C PHE A 37 7.93 -25.87 1.64
N SER A 38 7.97 -24.54 1.60
CA SER A 38 9.10 -23.74 2.03
C SER A 38 8.66 -22.36 2.54
N PHE A 39 9.41 -21.83 3.53
CA PHE A 39 9.20 -20.49 4.08
C PHE A 39 9.91 -19.39 3.29
N VAL A 40 10.48 -19.72 2.12
CA VAL A 40 11.26 -18.78 1.30
C VAL A 40 10.46 -17.53 0.91
N GLN A 41 9.16 -17.64 0.61
CA GLN A 41 8.35 -16.47 0.27
C GLN A 41 8.24 -15.49 1.46
N TYR A 42 7.98 -16.01 2.67
CA TYR A 42 7.94 -15.20 3.89
C TYR A 42 9.31 -14.58 4.21
N GLY A 43 10.40 -15.33 4.04
CA GLY A 43 11.75 -14.81 4.23
C GLY A 43 12.09 -13.68 3.26
N LYS A 44 11.74 -13.83 1.98
CA LYS A 44 11.93 -12.79 0.96
C LYS A 44 11.07 -11.55 1.24
N ALA A 45 9.80 -11.75 1.61
CA ALA A 45 8.88 -10.66 1.95
C ALA A 45 9.36 -9.87 3.18
N LEU A 46 9.71 -10.56 4.26
CA LEU A 46 10.01 -9.96 5.56
C LEU A 46 11.45 -9.50 5.76
N PHE A 47 12.40 -9.90 4.90
CA PHE A 47 13.82 -9.53 5.09
C PHE A 47 14.49 -8.95 3.84
N GLN A 48 13.94 -9.16 2.65
CA GLN A 48 14.58 -8.74 1.38
C GLN A 48 13.78 -7.68 0.61
N THR A 49 12.53 -7.43 0.99
CA THR A 49 11.62 -6.56 0.23
C THR A 49 11.23 -5.32 1.05
N GLU A 50 12.06 -4.27 0.99
CA GLU A 50 11.78 -3.02 1.72
C GLU A 50 10.49 -2.34 1.22
N GLU A 51 10.21 -2.43 -0.08
CA GLU A 51 9.01 -1.87 -0.72
C GLU A 51 7.71 -2.41 -0.10
N PHE A 52 7.72 -3.63 0.43
CA PHE A 52 6.59 -4.22 1.14
C PHE A 52 6.21 -3.37 2.36
N PHE A 53 7.19 -3.03 3.19
CA PHE A 53 6.97 -2.26 4.40
C PHE A 53 6.61 -0.81 4.11
N ILE A 54 7.22 -0.19 3.10
CA ILE A 54 6.86 1.17 2.66
C ILE A 54 5.37 1.20 2.28
N GLY A 55 4.94 0.29 1.40
CA GLY A 55 3.53 0.19 1.02
C GLY A 55 2.61 -0.16 2.19
N PHE A 56 3.04 -1.05 3.09
CA PHE A 56 2.27 -1.46 4.26
C PHE A 56 1.98 -0.26 5.18
N TRP A 57 3.01 0.52 5.52
CA TRP A 57 2.86 1.70 6.37
C TRP A 57 2.08 2.82 5.68
N ASN A 58 2.25 3.03 4.37
CA ASN A 58 1.39 3.94 3.61
C ASN A 58 -0.09 3.53 3.70
N SER A 59 -0.38 2.23 3.55
CA SER A 59 -1.76 1.71 3.64
C SER A 59 -2.36 1.95 5.03
N ILE A 60 -1.58 1.74 6.10
CA ILE A 60 -1.98 2.04 7.48
C ILE A 60 -2.27 3.53 7.64
N ILE A 61 -1.34 4.39 7.25
CA ILE A 61 -1.46 5.83 7.43
C ILE A 61 -2.70 6.34 6.68
N TYR A 62 -2.89 5.91 5.44
CA TYR A 62 -3.99 6.40 4.61
C TYR A 62 -5.32 5.96 5.20
N THR A 63 -5.45 4.66 5.46
CA THR A 63 -6.68 4.07 6.01
C THR A 63 -7.03 4.69 7.37
N PHE A 64 -6.06 4.83 8.27
CA PHE A 64 -6.31 5.34 9.62
C PHE A 64 -6.64 6.84 9.63
N VAL A 65 -5.92 7.65 8.86
CA VAL A 65 -6.19 9.10 8.77
C VAL A 65 -7.56 9.34 8.12
N ILE A 66 -7.87 8.61 7.05
CA ILE A 66 -9.17 8.71 6.38
C ILE A 66 -10.29 8.38 7.36
N ILE A 67 -10.24 7.21 8.02
CA ILE A 67 -11.31 6.75 8.93
C ILE A 67 -11.42 7.63 10.17
N GLY A 68 -10.28 8.03 10.74
CA GLY A 68 -10.22 8.85 11.95
C GLY A 68 -10.88 10.22 11.78
N ILE A 69 -10.87 10.77 10.57
CA ILE A 69 -11.56 12.03 10.23
C ILE A 69 -12.97 11.76 9.69
N ASN A 70 -13.12 10.73 8.86
CA ASN A 70 -14.37 10.43 8.18
C ASN A 70 -15.50 10.05 9.14
N ILE A 71 -15.23 9.23 10.14
CA ILE A 71 -16.24 8.76 11.09
C ILE A 71 -16.81 9.91 11.92
N PRO A 72 -16.00 10.76 12.58
CA PRO A 72 -16.52 11.90 13.34
C PRO A 72 -17.35 12.86 12.47
N ILE A 73 -16.88 13.17 11.25
CA ILE A 73 -17.60 14.05 10.32
C ILE A 73 -18.94 13.40 9.92
N SER A 74 -18.92 12.11 9.59
CA SER A 74 -20.13 11.37 9.22
C SER A 74 -21.14 11.32 10.35
N LEU A 75 -20.68 11.11 11.59
CA LEU A 75 -21.50 11.04 12.79
C LEU A 75 -22.15 12.40 13.10
N LEU A 76 -21.39 13.49 12.98
CA LEU A 76 -21.89 14.85 13.21
C LEU A 76 -22.90 15.27 12.12
N SER A 77 -22.58 15.00 10.86
CA SER A 77 -23.47 15.26 9.73
C SER A 77 -24.77 14.45 9.85
N ALA A 78 -24.68 13.17 10.22
CA ALA A 78 -25.83 12.31 10.47
C ALA A 78 -26.70 12.82 11.63
N TYR A 79 -26.10 13.35 12.69
CA TYR A 79 -26.84 13.97 13.79
C TYR A 79 -27.62 15.20 13.30
N GLY A 80 -26.97 16.05 12.49
CA GLY A 80 -27.60 17.15 11.77
C GLY A 80 -28.84 16.72 10.97
N PHE A 81 -28.65 15.75 10.06
CA PHE A 81 -29.71 15.25 9.18
C PHE A 81 -30.81 14.45 9.89
N SER A 82 -30.53 13.85 11.05
CA SER A 82 -31.54 13.08 11.79
C SER A 82 -32.34 13.95 12.76
N ARG A 83 -31.70 14.91 13.45
CA ARG A 83 -32.32 15.61 14.59
C ARG A 83 -32.69 17.06 14.35
N PHE A 84 -31.98 17.77 13.48
CA PHE A 84 -32.31 19.16 13.21
C PHE A 84 -33.28 19.27 12.03
N ASN A 85 -34.24 20.17 12.15
CA ASN A 85 -35.14 20.56 11.05
C ASN A 85 -34.73 21.94 10.57
N PHE A 86 -33.99 22.00 9.47
CA PHE A 86 -33.53 23.24 8.85
C PHE A 86 -34.06 23.34 7.42
N LYS A 87 -34.22 24.58 6.94
CA LYS A 87 -34.69 24.85 5.57
C LYS A 87 -33.69 24.27 4.56
N GLY A 88 -34.16 23.52 3.57
CA GLY A 88 -33.32 22.87 2.55
C GLY A 88 -32.77 21.49 2.92
N LYS A 89 -33.08 20.96 4.11
CA LYS A 89 -32.67 19.61 4.55
C LYS A 89 -32.98 18.51 3.53
N GLY A 90 -34.17 18.54 2.93
CA GLY A 90 -34.58 17.55 1.93
C GLY A 90 -33.72 17.59 0.66
N VAL A 91 -33.41 18.80 0.17
CA VAL A 91 -32.56 19.00 -1.02
C VAL A 91 -31.13 18.53 -0.75
N LEU A 92 -30.56 18.90 0.40
CA LEU A 92 -29.23 18.45 0.81
C LEU A 92 -29.17 16.92 0.99
N TYR A 93 -30.19 16.32 1.60
CA TYR A 93 -30.25 14.87 1.76
C TYR A 93 -30.38 14.15 0.41
N TRP A 94 -31.19 14.68 -0.52
CA TRP A 94 -31.29 14.18 -1.89
C TRP A 94 -29.96 14.29 -2.65
N LEU A 95 -29.26 15.42 -2.52
CA LEU A 95 -27.93 15.60 -3.11
C LEU A 95 -26.93 14.56 -2.60
N TYR A 96 -26.92 14.28 -1.29
CA TYR A 96 -26.07 13.23 -0.71
C TYR A 96 -26.37 11.84 -1.32
N ILE A 97 -27.65 11.52 -1.56
CA ILE A 97 -28.04 10.27 -2.22
C ILE A 97 -27.52 10.23 -3.65
N VAL A 98 -27.71 11.28 -4.44
CA VAL A 98 -27.22 11.34 -5.83
C VAL A 98 -25.70 11.18 -5.88
N LEU A 99 -24.97 11.88 -5.00
CA LEU A 99 -23.52 11.77 -4.90
C LEU A 99 -23.06 10.37 -4.46
N MET A 100 -23.81 9.70 -3.57
CA MET A 100 -23.53 8.32 -3.17
C MET A 100 -23.75 7.32 -4.31
N LEU A 101 -24.72 7.56 -5.19
CA LEU A 101 -25.02 6.69 -6.32
C LEU A 101 -24.03 6.85 -7.48
N MET A 102 -23.27 7.95 -7.52
CA MET A 102 -22.26 8.14 -8.55
C MET A 102 -21.08 7.17 -8.34
N PRO A 103 -20.71 6.39 -9.37
CA PRO A 103 -19.54 5.53 -9.29
C PRO A 103 -18.28 6.39 -9.24
N PHE A 104 -17.28 5.92 -8.47
CA PHE A 104 -15.99 6.59 -8.36
C PHE A 104 -15.38 6.89 -9.74
N GLN A 105 -15.50 5.93 -10.67
CA GLN A 105 -14.98 5.99 -12.03
C GLN A 105 -15.54 7.16 -12.85
N ALA A 106 -16.78 7.61 -12.58
CA ALA A 106 -17.35 8.78 -13.26
C ALA A 106 -16.74 10.10 -12.77
N THR A 107 -16.27 10.13 -11.51
CA THR A 107 -15.77 11.36 -10.87
C THR A 107 -14.25 11.48 -10.91
N ILE A 108 -13.53 10.40 -11.24
CA ILE A 108 -12.06 10.34 -11.12
C ILE A 108 -11.33 11.40 -11.97
N VAL A 109 -11.82 11.68 -13.18
CA VAL A 109 -11.22 12.69 -14.08
C VAL A 109 -11.39 14.08 -13.48
N ALA A 110 -12.59 14.41 -13.01
CA ALA A 110 -12.86 15.68 -12.35
C ALA A 110 -12.00 15.83 -11.09
N GLN A 111 -11.93 14.80 -10.25
CA GLN A 111 -11.07 14.78 -9.06
C GLN A 111 -9.61 15.02 -9.44
N HIS A 112 -9.07 14.33 -10.45
CA HIS A 112 -7.69 14.51 -10.90
C HIS A 112 -7.42 15.95 -11.33
N ILE A 113 -8.30 16.56 -12.12
CA ILE A 113 -8.16 17.95 -12.56
C ILE A 113 -8.17 18.91 -11.36
N THR A 114 -9.07 18.70 -10.39
CA THR A 114 -9.13 19.51 -9.16
C THR A 114 -7.86 19.36 -8.31
N LEU A 115 -7.39 18.13 -8.08
CA LEU A 115 -6.18 17.87 -7.31
C LEU A 115 -4.92 18.44 -8.01
N LYS A 116 -4.91 18.44 -9.35
CA LYS A 116 -3.87 19.07 -10.15
C LYS A 116 -3.87 20.58 -9.95
N ALA A 117 -5.05 21.21 -10.04
CA ALA A 117 -5.21 22.65 -9.82
C ALA A 117 -4.79 23.07 -8.39
N LEU A 118 -4.99 22.19 -7.41
CA LEU A 118 -4.56 22.39 -6.02
C LEU A 118 -3.06 22.10 -5.77
N ASN A 119 -2.29 21.65 -6.78
CA ASN A 119 -0.87 21.26 -6.66
C ASN A 119 -0.59 20.21 -5.56
N ILE A 120 -1.56 19.31 -5.34
CA ILE A 120 -1.45 18.22 -4.36
C ILE A 120 -1.34 16.84 -4.99
N ILE A 121 -1.35 16.73 -6.33
CA ILE A 121 -1.02 15.49 -7.04
C ILE A 121 0.35 14.97 -6.61
N ASP A 122 0.51 13.65 -6.63
CA ASP A 122 1.72 12.93 -6.26
C ASP A 122 2.10 13.04 -4.77
N LYS A 123 1.12 13.40 -3.93
CA LYS A 123 1.26 13.45 -2.47
C LYS A 123 0.21 12.57 -1.81
N PRO A 124 0.47 12.02 -0.60
CA PRO A 124 -0.51 11.26 0.18
C PRO A 124 -1.87 11.97 0.35
N ILE A 125 -1.84 13.30 0.51
CA ILE A 125 -3.04 14.11 0.71
C ILE A 125 -4.00 14.05 -0.49
N ALA A 126 -3.52 13.76 -1.71
CA ALA A 126 -4.34 13.60 -2.91
C ALA A 126 -5.36 12.46 -2.77
N VAL A 127 -4.99 11.41 -2.03
CA VAL A 127 -5.85 10.26 -1.76
C VAL A 127 -6.66 10.46 -0.48
N ILE A 128 -6.08 11.09 0.55
CA ILE A 128 -6.74 11.28 1.84
C ILE A 128 -7.90 12.29 1.74
N LEU A 129 -7.67 13.44 1.11
CA LEU A 129 -8.60 14.58 1.13
C LEU A 129 -9.98 14.26 0.49
N PRO A 130 -10.09 13.54 -0.64
CA PRO A 130 -11.40 13.18 -1.17
C PRO A 130 -12.14 12.18 -0.28
N ASN A 131 -11.43 11.24 0.35
CA ASN A 131 -12.03 10.13 1.08
C ASN A 131 -12.46 10.47 2.51
N ILE A 132 -11.94 11.55 3.11
CA ILE A 132 -12.40 11.98 4.44
C ILE A 132 -13.87 12.44 4.42
N PHE A 133 -14.42 12.79 3.26
CA PHE A 133 -15.84 13.11 3.09
C PHE A 133 -16.59 11.94 2.45
N SER A 134 -17.25 11.12 3.27
CA SER A 134 -18.04 9.97 2.78
C SER A 134 -19.53 10.25 2.89
N THR A 135 -20.20 10.25 1.75
CA THR A 135 -21.66 10.33 1.66
C THR A 135 -22.32 9.08 2.23
N PHE A 136 -21.74 7.91 1.95
CA PHE A 136 -22.22 6.61 2.45
C PHE A 136 -22.24 6.57 3.99
N GLY A 137 -21.15 6.96 4.64
CA GLY A 137 -21.06 6.99 6.10
C GLY A 137 -22.12 7.88 6.75
N THR A 138 -22.31 9.08 6.22
CA THR A 138 -23.35 10.02 6.68
C THR A 138 -24.75 9.43 6.52
N ILE A 139 -25.08 8.86 5.36
CA ILE A 139 -26.42 8.32 5.10
C ILE A 139 -26.70 7.13 6.01
N LEU A 140 -25.76 6.20 6.13
CA LEU A 140 -25.94 5.00 6.94
C LEU A 140 -26.15 5.35 8.43
N MET A 141 -25.31 6.23 8.97
CA MET A 141 -25.48 6.71 10.35
C MET A 141 -26.75 7.52 10.55
N ALA A 142 -27.17 8.33 9.56
CA ALA A 142 -28.40 9.09 9.64
C ALA A 142 -29.63 8.16 9.69
N GLN A 143 -29.62 7.07 8.93
CA GLN A 143 -30.69 6.07 8.97
C GLN A 143 -30.74 5.34 10.30
N TYR A 144 -29.58 4.92 10.83
CA TYR A 144 -29.51 4.32 12.16
C TYR A 144 -30.03 5.28 13.24
N MET A 145 -29.59 6.54 13.20
CA MET A 145 -30.03 7.55 14.16
C MET A 145 -31.52 7.81 14.07
N ARG A 146 -32.15 7.82 12.89
CA ARG A 146 -33.62 8.00 12.77
C ARG A 146 -34.43 6.90 13.45
N GLY A 147 -33.88 5.70 13.58
CA GLY A 147 -34.50 4.60 14.31
C GLY A 147 -34.50 4.76 15.83
N LEU A 148 -33.77 5.74 16.38
CA LEU A 148 -33.74 5.98 17.82
C LEU A 148 -34.96 6.80 18.27
N ASP A 149 -35.59 6.36 19.35
CA ASP A 149 -36.77 7.00 19.94
C ASP A 149 -36.47 8.46 20.32
N LYS A 150 -37.42 9.34 19.99
CA LYS A 150 -37.28 10.79 20.27
C LYS A 150 -37.26 11.09 21.77
N GLU A 151 -37.93 10.27 22.57
CA GLU A 151 -38.06 10.42 24.02
C GLU A 151 -36.70 10.48 24.73
N ILE A 152 -35.70 9.70 24.26
CA ILE A 152 -34.34 9.71 24.81
C ILE A 152 -33.70 11.10 24.71
N PHE A 153 -33.98 11.81 23.62
CA PHE A 153 -33.42 13.14 23.36
C PHE A 153 -34.17 14.21 24.15
N ASP A 154 -35.50 14.09 24.23
CA ASP A 154 -36.33 15.04 24.98
C ASP A 154 -36.07 14.94 26.49
N ALA A 155 -35.84 13.73 27.02
CA ALA A 155 -35.38 13.52 28.39
C ALA A 155 -34.04 14.23 28.66
N GLY A 156 -33.05 14.04 27.78
CA GLY A 156 -31.76 14.72 27.93
C GLY A 156 -31.85 16.26 27.87
N ARG A 157 -32.79 16.81 27.09
CA ARG A 157 -33.07 18.26 27.08
C ARG A 157 -33.74 18.74 28.36
N ILE A 158 -34.64 17.95 28.93
CA ILE A 158 -35.26 18.23 30.24
C ILE A 158 -34.19 18.23 31.35
N ASP A 159 -33.19 17.34 31.27
CA ASP A 159 -32.03 17.30 32.17
C ASP A 159 -31.03 18.46 31.95
N GLY A 160 -31.34 19.41 31.05
CA GLY A 160 -30.53 20.59 30.77
C GLY A 160 -29.29 20.32 29.91
N PHE A 161 -29.21 19.18 29.21
CA PHE A 161 -28.13 18.95 28.26
C PHE A 161 -28.29 19.81 27.00
N GLY A 162 -27.30 20.65 26.71
CA GLY A 162 -27.17 21.29 25.40
C GLY A 162 -26.89 20.27 24.30
N GLU A 163 -27.23 20.59 23.05
CA GLU A 163 -27.17 19.68 21.90
C GLU A 163 -25.80 18.99 21.70
N PHE A 164 -24.70 19.71 21.89
CA PHE A 164 -23.36 19.12 21.76
C PHE A 164 -23.05 18.13 22.90
N ARG A 165 -23.51 18.41 24.11
CA ARG A 165 -23.37 17.50 25.26
C ARG A 165 -24.27 16.27 25.09
N LEU A 166 -25.51 16.47 24.64
CA LEU A 166 -26.45 15.41 24.28
C LEU A 166 -25.83 14.46 23.25
N PHE A 167 -25.24 15.02 22.19
CA PHE A 167 -24.53 14.28 21.16
C PHE A 167 -23.40 13.42 21.73
N LEU A 168 -22.48 14.01 22.51
CA LEU A 168 -21.30 13.30 23.02
C LEU A 168 -21.64 12.26 24.09
N GLN A 169 -22.58 12.56 25.00
CA GLN A 169 -22.83 11.75 26.19
C GLN A 169 -23.92 10.69 25.98
N ILE A 170 -24.87 10.93 25.07
CA ILE A 170 -26.00 10.02 24.85
C ILE A 170 -25.93 9.41 23.45
N VAL A 171 -25.85 10.25 22.41
CA VAL A 171 -25.99 9.78 21.03
C VAL A 171 -24.79 8.97 20.57
N ALA A 172 -23.57 9.46 20.76
CA ALA A 172 -22.35 8.79 20.33
C ALA A 172 -22.16 7.41 21.00
N PRO A 173 -22.42 7.22 22.31
CA PRO A 173 -22.39 5.91 22.94
C PRO A 173 -23.45 4.94 22.42
N ILE A 174 -24.67 5.39 22.17
CA ILE A 174 -25.75 4.57 21.57
C ILE A 174 -25.39 4.15 20.15
N CYS A 175 -24.72 5.04 19.40
CA CYS A 175 -24.27 4.78 18.04
C CYS A 175 -22.99 3.93 17.97
N LYS A 176 -22.44 3.45 19.09
CA LYS A 176 -21.20 2.66 19.10
C LYS A 176 -21.26 1.45 18.16
N SER A 177 -22.39 0.75 18.10
CA SER A 177 -22.56 -0.41 17.20
C SER A 177 -22.46 -0.02 15.73
N ILE A 178 -23.16 1.05 15.31
CA ILE A 178 -23.09 1.52 13.92
C ILE A 178 -21.74 2.15 13.59
N ILE A 179 -21.08 2.80 14.56
CA ILE A 179 -19.71 3.32 14.41
C ILE A 179 -18.76 2.15 14.14
N SER A 180 -18.81 1.10 14.96
CA SER A 180 -17.97 -0.09 14.76
C SER A 180 -18.23 -0.75 13.41
N ALA A 181 -19.50 -0.87 13.00
CA ALA A 181 -19.86 -1.40 11.70
C ALA A 181 -19.29 -0.58 10.54
N LEU A 182 -19.46 0.74 10.58
CA LEU A 182 -18.92 1.63 9.56
C LEU A 182 -17.38 1.60 9.55
N THR A 183 -16.73 1.53 10.72
CA THR A 183 -15.26 1.40 10.83
C THR A 183 -14.77 0.17 10.09
N VAL A 184 -15.34 -1.00 10.34
CA VAL A 184 -14.90 -2.25 9.67
C VAL A 184 -15.09 -2.15 8.16
N LEU A 185 -16.27 -1.68 7.74
CA LEU A 185 -16.61 -1.60 6.32
C LEU A 185 -15.73 -0.61 5.56
N THR A 186 -15.53 0.58 6.13
CA THR A 186 -14.65 1.61 5.54
C THR A 186 -13.19 1.21 5.63
N PHE A 187 -12.77 0.51 6.69
CA PHE A 187 -11.44 -0.07 6.80
C PHE A 187 -11.14 -1.03 5.66
N ILE A 188 -12.01 -2.00 5.40
CA ILE A 188 -11.79 -2.97 4.31
C ILE A 188 -11.69 -2.26 2.95
N ASN A 189 -12.55 -1.27 2.69
CA ASN A 189 -12.53 -0.47 1.47
C ASN A 189 -11.21 0.29 1.28
N TYR A 190 -10.80 1.05 2.30
CA TYR A 190 -9.62 1.90 2.19
C TYR A 190 -8.31 1.11 2.32
N TRP A 191 -8.30 0.03 3.10
CA TRP A 191 -7.19 -0.90 3.18
C TRP A 191 -6.91 -1.53 1.81
N SER A 192 -7.94 -1.84 1.04
CA SER A 192 -7.83 -2.53 -0.25
C SER A 192 -7.89 -1.57 -1.45
N MET A 193 -7.71 -0.26 -1.25
CA MET A 193 -7.86 0.71 -2.35
C MET A 193 -6.73 0.57 -3.37
N VAL A 194 -7.07 0.48 -4.67
CA VAL A 194 -6.08 0.35 -5.76
C VAL A 194 -6.25 1.46 -6.79
N GLU A 195 -7.47 1.64 -7.29
CA GLU A 195 -7.74 2.52 -8.44
C GLU A 195 -7.37 3.98 -8.17
N GLN A 196 -7.73 4.50 -7.00
CA GLN A 196 -7.55 5.93 -6.70
C GLN A 196 -6.07 6.33 -6.48
N PRO A 197 -5.26 5.62 -5.66
CA PRO A 197 -3.84 5.92 -5.58
C PRO A 197 -3.12 5.78 -6.92
N LEU A 198 -3.49 4.79 -7.74
CA LEU A 198 -2.84 4.56 -9.04
C LEU A 198 -2.99 5.76 -10.00
N VAL A 199 -4.07 6.54 -9.87
CA VAL A 199 -4.34 7.72 -10.71
C VAL A 199 -3.77 9.01 -10.12
N PHE A 200 -3.67 9.10 -8.79
CA PHE A 200 -3.28 10.34 -8.10
C PHE A 200 -1.82 10.38 -7.66
N ILE A 201 -1.17 9.23 -7.53
CA ILE A 201 0.21 9.06 -7.07
C ILE A 201 1.04 8.47 -8.21
N LYS A 202 2.17 9.11 -8.52
CA LYS A 202 3.13 8.65 -9.51
C LYS A 202 4.35 8.00 -8.84
N ASP A 203 4.81 8.58 -7.73
CA ASP A 203 5.95 8.07 -7.00
C ASP A 203 5.63 6.77 -6.27
N ALA A 204 6.38 5.71 -6.55
CA ALA A 204 6.24 4.39 -5.95
C ALA A 204 6.39 4.43 -4.42
N ILE A 205 7.14 5.39 -3.87
CA ILE A 205 7.34 5.53 -2.41
C ILE A 205 6.05 5.89 -1.69
N HIS A 206 5.12 6.57 -2.36
CA HIS A 206 3.83 6.95 -1.80
C HIS A 206 2.72 5.93 -2.10
N MET A 207 3.00 4.89 -2.89
CA MET A 207 1.97 3.90 -3.21
C MET A 207 1.63 3.03 -1.98
N PRO A 208 0.34 2.72 -1.77
CA PRO A 208 -0.07 1.73 -0.77
C PRO A 208 0.24 0.31 -1.26
N LEU A 209 0.28 -0.63 -0.32
CA LEU A 209 0.67 -2.02 -0.56
C LEU A 209 -0.25 -2.73 -1.53
N SER A 210 -1.56 -2.42 -1.46
CA SER A 210 -2.57 -2.92 -2.38
C SER A 210 -2.22 -2.65 -3.85
N VAL A 211 -1.59 -1.51 -4.15
CA VAL A 211 -1.14 -1.15 -5.51
C VAL A 211 0.17 -1.83 -5.85
N THR A 212 1.15 -1.82 -4.95
CA THR A 212 2.47 -2.40 -5.23
C THR A 212 2.40 -3.92 -5.41
N LEU A 213 1.53 -4.62 -4.68
CA LEU A 213 1.30 -6.06 -4.85
C LEU A 213 0.75 -6.42 -6.22
N ASN A 214 -0.07 -5.54 -6.83
CA ASN A 214 -0.68 -5.79 -8.13
C ASN A 214 0.20 -5.35 -9.31
N SER A 215 1.01 -4.30 -9.13
CA SER A 215 1.75 -3.65 -10.23
C SER A 215 3.19 -4.13 -10.38
N SER A 216 3.85 -4.55 -9.29
CA SER A 216 5.29 -4.78 -9.30
C SER A 216 5.65 -6.24 -9.63
N ARG A 217 6.48 -6.42 -10.67
CA ARG A 217 7.01 -7.74 -11.07
C ARG A 217 7.76 -8.45 -9.93
N ARG A 218 8.39 -7.68 -9.05
CA ARG A 218 9.14 -8.16 -7.88
C ARG A 218 8.28 -8.90 -6.86
N PHE A 219 6.98 -8.59 -6.79
CA PHE A 219 6.06 -9.21 -5.85
C PHE A 219 5.39 -10.47 -6.39
N ARG A 220 5.47 -10.77 -7.70
CA ARG A 220 4.76 -11.89 -8.32
C ARG A 220 5.06 -13.24 -7.64
N ASP A 221 6.32 -13.47 -7.29
CA ASP A 221 6.80 -14.73 -6.70
C ASP A 221 6.54 -14.81 -5.18
N ILE A 222 6.21 -13.70 -4.53
CA ILE A 222 5.98 -13.59 -3.08
C ILE A 222 4.57 -13.07 -2.74
N ALA A 223 3.70 -12.93 -3.75
CA ALA A 223 2.41 -12.26 -3.63
C ALA A 223 1.49 -12.94 -2.62
N PHE A 224 1.50 -14.28 -2.56
CA PHE A 224 0.67 -15.05 -1.64
C PHE A 224 1.09 -14.86 -0.17
N ALA A 225 2.40 -14.87 0.12
CA ALA A 225 2.90 -14.56 1.46
C ALA A 225 2.61 -13.13 1.88
N CYS A 226 2.87 -12.16 1.00
CA CYS A 226 2.57 -10.75 1.26
C CYS A 226 1.06 -10.51 1.45
N GLY A 227 0.21 -11.10 0.61
CA GLY A 227 -1.25 -11.02 0.72
C GLY A 227 -1.77 -11.66 2.00
N THR A 228 -1.19 -12.79 2.41
CA THR A 228 -1.51 -13.42 3.70
C THR A 228 -1.19 -12.47 4.85
N LEU A 229 0.02 -11.91 4.90
CA LEU A 229 0.41 -10.92 5.92
C LEU A 229 -0.50 -9.68 5.91
N PHE A 230 -0.87 -9.20 4.72
CA PHE A 230 -1.73 -8.04 4.54
C PHE A 230 -3.17 -8.28 5.03
N SER A 231 -3.66 -9.52 4.94
CA SER A 231 -5.02 -9.90 5.35
C SER A 231 -5.21 -10.02 6.88
N ILE A 232 -4.13 -10.21 7.64
CA ILE A 232 -4.19 -10.42 9.10
C ILE A 232 -4.87 -9.24 9.81
N LEU A 233 -4.53 -8.00 9.45
CA LEU A 233 -5.05 -6.82 10.13
C LEU A 233 -6.56 -6.63 9.93
N PRO A 234 -7.13 -6.69 8.70
CA PRO A 234 -8.58 -6.71 8.51
C PRO A 234 -9.32 -7.79 9.32
N ILE A 235 -8.76 -9.00 9.39
CA ILE A 235 -9.37 -10.12 10.13
C ILE A 235 -9.41 -9.83 11.63
N LEU A 236 -8.30 -9.36 12.20
CA LEU A 236 -8.25 -8.98 13.61
C LEU A 236 -9.22 -7.83 13.94
N LEU A 237 -9.34 -6.85 13.04
CA LEU A 237 -10.25 -5.71 13.22
C LEU A 237 -11.73 -6.14 13.11
N TYR A 238 -12.05 -7.03 12.17
CA TYR A 238 -13.37 -7.67 12.10
C TYR A 238 -13.69 -8.43 13.38
N GLN A 239 -12.76 -9.27 13.87
CA GLN A 239 -12.96 -10.05 15.08
C GLN A 239 -13.13 -9.16 16.32
N PHE A 240 -12.40 -8.03 16.39
CA PHE A 240 -12.57 -7.02 17.45
C PHE A 240 -13.97 -6.40 17.45
N SER A 241 -14.56 -6.21 16.27
CA SER A 241 -15.84 -5.54 16.04
C SER A 241 -17.04 -6.48 15.97
N TYR A 242 -16.81 -7.80 15.92
CA TYR A 242 -17.84 -8.83 15.68
C TYR A 242 -19.08 -8.70 16.56
N GLU A 243 -18.90 -8.55 17.87
CA GLU A 243 -20.01 -8.41 18.82
C GLU A 243 -20.84 -7.15 18.58
N ASP A 244 -20.16 -6.03 18.27
CA ASP A 244 -20.83 -4.74 18.01
C ASP A 244 -21.61 -4.80 16.68
N LEU A 245 -21.06 -5.50 15.68
CA LEU A 245 -21.71 -5.81 14.40
C LEU A 245 -22.98 -6.64 14.58
N VAL A 246 -22.88 -7.77 15.29
CA VAL A 246 -24.02 -8.67 15.54
C VAL A 246 -25.12 -7.94 16.31
N HIS A 247 -24.75 -7.14 17.31
CA HIS A 247 -25.70 -6.33 18.08
C HIS A 247 -26.37 -5.21 17.26
N GLY A 248 -25.68 -4.63 16.27
CA GLY A 248 -26.28 -3.65 15.35
C GLY A 248 -27.32 -4.29 14.42
N ILE A 249 -27.05 -5.50 13.94
CA ILE A 249 -27.95 -6.25 13.06
C ILE A 249 -29.20 -6.72 13.80
N SER A 250 -29.07 -7.15 15.06
CA SER A 250 -30.22 -7.58 15.87
C SER A 250 -31.19 -6.45 16.16
N ILE A 251 -30.71 -5.23 16.41
CA ILE A 251 -31.54 -4.04 16.62
C ILE A 251 -32.34 -3.71 15.34
N THR A 252 -31.69 -3.76 14.18
CA THR A 252 -32.30 -3.33 12.90
C THR A 252 -33.31 -4.35 12.35
N SER A 253 -33.09 -5.65 12.62
CA SER A 253 -33.95 -6.72 12.07
C SER A 253 -35.25 -6.94 12.84
N GLY A 254 -35.47 -6.25 13.97
CA GLY A 254 -36.67 -6.44 14.80
C GLY A 254 -36.81 -7.85 15.39
N ILE A 255 -35.82 -8.73 15.16
CA ILE A 255 -35.75 -10.05 15.74
C ILE A 255 -35.24 -9.84 17.16
N THR A 256 -36.18 -9.79 18.11
CA THR A 256 -35.94 -10.06 19.53
C THR A 256 -35.51 -11.53 19.68
N GLY A 257 -34.37 -11.87 19.09
CA GLY A 257 -33.61 -13.03 19.47
C GLY A 257 -33.18 -12.78 20.91
N LYS A 258 -33.80 -13.52 21.84
CA LYS A 258 -33.47 -13.61 23.27
C LYS A 258 -32.18 -12.87 23.62
N VAL A 259 -32.30 -11.85 24.45
CA VAL A 259 -31.20 -11.20 25.16
C VAL A 259 -30.54 -12.24 26.09
N GLU A 260 -29.82 -13.20 25.54
CA GLU A 260 -28.90 -14.09 26.28
C GLU A 260 -27.52 -13.41 26.49
N GLY A 261 -27.36 -12.17 26.01
CA GLY A 261 -26.11 -11.41 26.08
C GLY A 261 -25.84 -10.64 27.38
N MET A 262 -26.79 -10.56 28.32
CA MET A 262 -26.55 -9.82 29.58
C MET A 262 -25.63 -10.56 30.57
N ASN A 263 -25.46 -11.88 30.42
CA ASN A 263 -24.61 -12.70 31.31
C ASN A 263 -23.15 -12.87 30.86
N ASN A 264 -22.78 -12.44 29.63
CA ASN A 264 -21.42 -12.65 29.11
C ASN A 264 -20.63 -11.36 28.79
N LYS A 265 -20.98 -10.23 29.42
CA LYS A 265 -20.24 -8.96 29.27
C LYS A 265 -18.77 -9.07 29.70
N LYS A 266 -18.44 -9.94 30.67
CA LYS A 266 -17.06 -10.21 31.08
C LYS A 266 -16.29 -10.95 29.97
N GLY A 267 -16.84 -12.03 29.42
CA GLY A 267 -16.20 -12.79 28.33
C GLY A 267 -15.96 -11.96 27.07
N VAL A 268 -16.92 -11.11 26.69
CA VAL A 268 -16.77 -10.20 25.55
C VAL A 268 -15.66 -9.17 25.76
N LYS A 269 -15.59 -8.56 26.96
CA LYS A 269 -14.49 -7.62 27.29
C LYS A 269 -13.13 -8.31 27.27
N THR A 270 -13.03 -9.53 27.82
CA THR A 270 -11.81 -10.33 27.80
C THR A 270 -11.37 -10.67 26.37
N ASN A 271 -12.29 -11.08 25.49
CA ASN A 271 -11.98 -11.37 24.09
C ASN A 271 -11.50 -10.12 23.34
N LYS A 272 -12.17 -8.97 23.50
CA LYS A 272 -11.71 -7.71 22.89
C LYS A 272 -10.33 -7.29 23.39
N GLN A 273 -10.01 -7.53 24.65
CA GLN A 273 -8.66 -7.29 25.19
C GLN A 273 -7.62 -8.22 24.57
N ILE A 274 -7.92 -9.50 24.40
CA ILE A 274 -7.01 -10.46 23.74
C ILE A 274 -6.76 -10.04 22.30
N ILE A 275 -7.81 -9.72 21.54
CA ILE A 275 -7.68 -9.31 20.13
C ILE A 275 -6.92 -7.99 20.01
N SER A 276 -7.19 -7.02 20.89
CA SER A 276 -6.43 -5.77 20.93
C SER A 276 -4.94 -6.01 21.19
N LYS A 277 -4.60 -6.91 22.12
CA LYS A 277 -3.20 -7.33 22.34
C LYS A 277 -2.60 -7.98 21.08
N LEU A 278 -3.34 -8.83 20.38
CA LEU A 278 -2.89 -9.44 19.13
C LEU A 278 -2.60 -8.40 18.04
N ILE A 279 -3.46 -7.38 17.89
CA ILE A 279 -3.23 -6.26 16.96
C ILE A 279 -1.95 -5.52 17.34
N ILE A 280 -1.76 -5.19 18.62
CA ILE A 280 -0.57 -4.49 19.11
C ILE A 280 0.69 -5.33 18.85
N ILE A 281 0.66 -6.62 19.17
CA ILE A 281 1.79 -7.55 18.92
C ILE A 281 2.10 -7.63 17.43
N PHE A 282 1.08 -7.73 16.58
CA PHE A 282 1.26 -7.75 15.12
C PHE A 282 1.91 -6.46 14.61
N MET A 283 1.47 -5.29 15.08
CA MET A 283 2.03 -4.00 14.70
C MET A 283 3.48 -3.82 15.18
N ILE A 284 3.77 -4.22 16.41
CA ILE A 284 5.14 -4.21 16.95
C ILE A 284 6.03 -5.15 16.12
N SER A 285 5.56 -6.36 15.83
CA SER A 285 6.27 -7.33 14.99
C SER A 285 6.60 -6.74 13.61
N MET A 286 5.61 -6.14 12.93
CA MET A 286 5.83 -5.49 11.64
C MET A 286 6.82 -4.33 11.71
N SER A 287 6.79 -3.53 12.79
CA SER A 287 7.77 -2.47 13.01
C SER A 287 9.18 -3.02 13.22
N VAL A 288 9.33 -4.10 13.97
CA VAL A 288 10.63 -4.77 14.19
C VAL A 288 11.17 -5.33 12.88
N PHE A 289 10.35 -6.05 12.11
CA PHE A 289 10.75 -6.55 10.78
C PHE A 289 11.09 -5.42 9.82
N THR A 290 10.43 -4.27 9.90
CA THR A 290 10.78 -3.09 9.09
C THR A 290 12.22 -2.65 9.36
N LEU A 291 12.61 -2.52 10.63
CA LEU A 291 13.98 -2.11 11.02
C LEU A 291 15.03 -3.16 10.61
N ILE A 292 14.70 -4.44 10.81
CA ILE A 292 15.59 -5.54 10.42
C ILE A 292 15.79 -5.54 8.90
N THR A 293 14.70 -5.41 8.12
CA THR A 293 14.76 -5.37 6.66
C THR A 293 15.58 -4.20 6.15
N GLN A 294 15.41 -3.01 6.73
CA GLN A 294 16.21 -1.84 6.35
C GLN A 294 17.70 -2.10 6.55
N LYS A 295 18.08 -2.69 7.70
CA LYS A 295 19.48 -3.02 7.99
C LYS A 295 20.02 -4.12 7.07
N ILE A 296 19.26 -5.19 6.84
CA ILE A 296 19.65 -6.29 5.94
C ILE A 296 19.77 -5.79 4.50
N SER A 297 18.77 -5.05 4.01
CA SER A 297 18.76 -4.44 2.69
C SER A 297 19.97 -3.53 2.49
N TYR A 298 20.27 -2.67 3.48
CA TYR A 298 21.46 -1.83 3.45
C TYR A 298 22.76 -2.64 3.35
N ILE A 299 22.90 -3.73 4.11
CA ILE A 299 24.09 -4.60 4.02
C ILE A 299 24.13 -5.38 2.69
N MET A 300 22.98 -5.78 2.16
CA MET A 300 22.84 -6.59 0.96
C MET A 300 23.12 -5.80 -0.32
N THR A 301 22.70 -4.52 -0.39
CA THR A 301 22.89 -3.66 -1.57
C THR A 301 24.37 -3.55 -1.98
N PRO A 302 24.72 -3.90 -3.24
CA PRO A 302 26.07 -3.78 -3.75
C PRO A 302 26.48 -2.31 -3.78
N VAL A 303 27.71 -2.06 -3.35
CA VAL A 303 28.38 -0.80 -3.62
C VAL A 303 29.14 -0.95 -4.93
N VAL A 304 28.91 -0.02 -5.86
CA VAL A 304 29.46 -0.02 -7.21
C VAL A 304 30.27 1.24 -7.48
N GLU A 305 31.40 1.06 -8.15
CA GLU A 305 32.20 2.14 -8.72
C GLU A 305 31.78 2.33 -10.17
N VAL A 306 31.62 3.59 -10.58
CA VAL A 306 31.05 3.94 -11.89
C VAL A 306 31.99 4.81 -12.70
N VAL A 307 31.95 4.63 -14.00
CA VAL A 307 32.70 5.40 -14.99
C VAL A 307 31.72 6.03 -15.98
N GLN A 308 31.99 7.27 -16.36
CA GLN A 308 31.24 7.96 -17.42
C GLN A 308 31.78 7.59 -18.79
N VAL A 309 30.89 7.54 -19.78
CA VAL A 309 31.28 7.28 -21.17
C VAL A 309 32.07 8.46 -21.72
N GLN A 310 33.28 8.19 -22.22
CA GLN A 310 34.15 9.23 -22.77
C GLN A 310 34.09 9.28 -24.30
N ARG A 311 34.31 10.48 -24.86
CA ARG A 311 34.46 10.74 -26.29
C ARG A 311 35.91 11.08 -26.57
N GLY A 312 36.54 10.37 -27.49
CA GLY A 312 37.95 10.59 -27.74
C GLY A 312 38.55 9.69 -28.80
N ASP A 313 39.85 9.83 -28.92
CA ASP A 313 40.67 9.00 -29.80
C ASP A 313 41.18 7.79 -29.02
N LEU A 314 40.83 6.58 -29.45
CA LEU A 314 41.27 5.36 -28.79
C LEU A 314 42.73 5.10 -29.18
N LYS A 315 43.64 5.16 -28.22
CA LYS A 315 45.08 4.98 -28.46
C LYS A 315 45.51 3.53 -28.19
N SER A 316 46.61 3.07 -28.78
CA SER A 316 47.12 1.71 -28.50
C SER A 316 47.61 1.53 -27.06
N ASN A 317 48.08 2.59 -26.42
CA ASN A 317 48.34 2.66 -24.99
C ASN A 317 47.78 3.98 -24.42
N PRO A 318 46.74 3.95 -23.57
CA PRO A 318 46.11 5.16 -23.02
C PRO A 318 47.08 6.03 -22.20
N SER A 319 48.07 5.42 -21.53
CA SER A 319 49.01 6.13 -20.65
C SER A 319 50.17 6.81 -21.40
N ASP A 320 50.36 6.51 -22.69
CA ASP A 320 51.41 7.13 -23.50
C ASP A 320 50.78 8.07 -24.56
N PRO A 321 50.98 9.41 -24.43
CA PRO A 321 50.38 10.37 -25.33
C PRO A 321 50.83 10.22 -26.79
N LYS A 322 51.98 9.56 -27.05
CA LYS A 322 52.56 9.37 -28.39
C LYS A 322 52.18 8.05 -29.07
N SER A 323 51.36 7.22 -28.43
CA SER A 323 51.00 5.91 -28.97
C SER A 323 50.03 6.02 -30.17
N LYS A 324 50.00 4.97 -31.01
CA LYS A 324 49.29 4.97 -32.29
C LYS A 324 47.78 5.04 -32.05
N SER A 325 47.10 5.98 -32.72
CA SER A 325 45.64 6.07 -32.73
C SER A 325 45.02 4.89 -33.48
N LEU A 326 43.99 4.29 -32.87
CA LEU A 326 43.13 3.24 -33.40
C LEU A 326 41.80 3.80 -33.94
N GLY A 327 41.59 5.12 -33.83
CA GLY A 327 40.42 5.83 -34.36
C GLY A 327 39.63 6.60 -33.31
N TYR A 328 38.84 7.57 -33.78
CA TYR A 328 37.95 8.39 -32.94
C TYR A 328 36.62 7.69 -32.72
N TYR A 329 36.23 7.53 -31.45
CA TYR A 329 34.99 6.88 -31.06
C TYR A 329 34.18 7.74 -30.08
N THR A 330 32.86 7.64 -30.19
CA THR A 330 31.92 8.43 -29.37
C THR A 330 31.64 7.80 -28.02
N ASN A 331 31.90 6.50 -27.85
CA ASN A 331 31.67 5.78 -26.59
C ASN A 331 32.88 4.90 -26.27
N ILE A 332 33.78 5.43 -25.45
CA ILE A 332 34.94 4.71 -24.93
C ILE A 332 34.68 4.37 -23.46
N VAL A 333 34.93 3.11 -23.11
CA VAL A 333 34.80 2.59 -21.73
C VAL A 333 36.00 1.70 -21.38
N PRO A 334 36.37 1.59 -20.10
CA PRO A 334 37.34 0.59 -19.66
C PRO A 334 36.89 -0.84 -20.03
N THR A 335 37.84 -1.70 -20.41
CA THR A 335 37.54 -3.10 -20.75
C THR A 335 36.98 -3.88 -19.56
N SER A 336 37.28 -3.46 -18.33
CA SER A 336 36.75 -4.00 -17.08
C SER A 336 35.22 -3.91 -16.98
N CYS A 337 34.59 -2.94 -17.66
CA CYS A 337 33.14 -2.75 -17.67
C CYS A 337 32.40 -3.76 -18.58
N ILE A 338 33.11 -4.50 -19.43
CA ILE A 338 32.51 -5.38 -20.44
C ILE A 338 32.55 -6.83 -19.95
N HIS A 339 31.38 -7.43 -19.78
CA HIS A 339 31.26 -8.85 -19.48
C HIS A 339 30.81 -9.64 -20.71
N LYS A 340 31.31 -10.86 -20.88
CA LYS A 340 30.87 -11.77 -21.96
C LYS A 340 29.86 -12.75 -21.41
N GLU A 341 28.72 -12.88 -22.09
CA GLU A 341 27.68 -13.84 -21.76
C GLU A 341 27.28 -14.59 -23.03
N GLY A 342 27.87 -15.77 -23.22
CA GLY A 342 27.75 -16.50 -24.49
C GLY A 342 28.49 -15.78 -25.63
N SER A 343 27.78 -15.50 -26.72
CA SER A 343 28.30 -14.75 -27.88
C SER A 343 28.26 -13.23 -27.71
N ASP A 344 27.50 -12.74 -26.73
CA ASP A 344 27.16 -11.33 -26.62
C ASP A 344 28.01 -10.63 -25.56
N SER A 345 28.35 -9.37 -25.80
CA SER A 345 29.02 -8.51 -24.82
C SER A 345 27.97 -7.67 -24.10
N ILE A 346 28.00 -7.66 -22.77
CA ILE A 346 27.05 -6.95 -21.92
C ILE A 346 27.75 -5.92 -21.06
N ILE A 347 27.05 -4.83 -20.77
CA ILE A 347 27.45 -3.81 -19.80
C ILE A 347 26.30 -3.55 -18.82
N TYR A 348 26.66 -3.11 -17.62
CA TYR A 348 25.70 -2.70 -16.59
C TYR A 348 25.71 -1.18 -16.48
N ALA A 349 24.64 -0.55 -16.95
CA ALA A 349 24.46 0.89 -16.87
C ALA A 349 23.55 1.25 -15.70
N ILE A 350 23.78 2.41 -15.09
CA ILE A 350 22.95 2.93 -14.02
C ILE A 350 21.91 3.88 -14.58
N VAL A 351 20.64 3.59 -14.29
CA VAL A 351 19.54 4.49 -14.53
C VAL A 351 19.16 5.14 -13.21
N LYS A 352 19.35 6.46 -13.11
CA LYS A 352 18.91 7.24 -11.95
C LYS A 352 17.39 7.19 -11.85
N GLY A 353 16.87 6.61 -10.77
CA GLY A 353 15.44 6.59 -10.49
C GLY A 353 14.88 8.00 -10.36
N LYS A 354 13.70 8.26 -10.95
CA LYS A 354 13.01 9.58 -10.93
C LYS A 354 12.41 9.98 -9.56
N SER A 355 12.65 9.20 -8.50
CA SER A 355 11.97 9.32 -7.20
C SER A 355 12.82 10.04 -6.15
N ILE A 356 12.16 10.64 -5.13
CA ILE A 356 12.76 11.47 -4.07
C ILE A 356 13.77 10.68 -3.20
N ARG A 357 13.68 9.35 -3.15
CA ARG A 357 14.81 8.49 -2.72
C ARG A 357 15.45 7.90 -3.98
N GLN A 358 16.36 8.67 -4.60
CA GLN A 358 17.19 8.24 -5.72
C GLN A 358 17.85 6.90 -5.39
N LYS A 359 17.29 5.81 -5.90
CA LYS A 359 17.89 4.49 -5.87
C LYS A 359 18.37 4.23 -7.28
N ASP A 360 19.67 4.03 -7.41
CA ASP A 360 20.33 3.74 -8.68
C ASP A 360 20.01 2.30 -9.06
N GLU A 361 19.28 2.14 -10.17
CA GLU A 361 18.91 0.83 -10.69
C GLU A 361 19.87 0.43 -11.80
N VAL A 362 20.30 -0.82 -11.76
CA VAL A 362 21.17 -1.39 -12.77
C VAL A 362 20.34 -1.93 -13.92
N VAL A 363 20.64 -1.46 -15.12
CA VAL A 363 20.07 -1.95 -16.37
C VAL A 363 21.16 -2.66 -17.15
N LYS A 364 20.91 -3.93 -17.47
CA LYS A 364 21.74 -4.72 -18.36
C LYS A 364 21.51 -4.29 -19.80
N MET A 365 22.58 -3.96 -20.50
CA MET A 365 22.54 -3.59 -21.92
C MET A 365 23.46 -4.49 -22.74
N VAL A 366 22.96 -5.00 -23.86
CA VAL A 366 23.77 -5.75 -24.83
C VAL A 366 24.45 -4.76 -25.77
N VAL A 367 25.76 -4.90 -25.95
CA VAL A 367 26.58 -3.98 -26.73
C VAL A 367 27.47 -4.73 -27.72
N LYS A 368 27.80 -4.06 -28.83
CA LYS A 368 28.82 -4.54 -29.78
C LYS A 368 30.12 -3.79 -29.53
N VAL A 369 31.21 -4.53 -29.40
CA VAL A 369 32.55 -3.96 -29.28
C VAL A 369 33.10 -3.69 -30.67
N ALA A 370 33.42 -2.45 -30.97
CA ALA A 370 33.99 -2.04 -32.26
C ALA A 370 35.51 -2.29 -32.29
N GLU A 371 36.22 -1.83 -31.27
CA GLU A 371 37.69 -1.87 -31.19
C GLU A 371 38.12 -1.98 -29.72
N ASN A 372 39.26 -2.61 -29.43
CA ASN A 372 39.71 -2.87 -28.05
C ASN A 372 41.24 -2.87 -27.96
N ASN A 373 41.82 -2.08 -27.05
CA ASN A 373 43.27 -1.98 -26.81
C ASN A 373 43.73 -2.71 -25.52
N GLN A 374 42.91 -3.63 -25.00
CA GLN A 374 43.03 -4.36 -23.73
C GLN A 374 42.77 -3.54 -22.45
N ILE A 375 42.88 -2.22 -22.49
CA ILE A 375 42.65 -1.31 -21.34
C ILE A 375 41.29 -0.60 -21.47
N GLU A 376 40.98 -0.14 -22.67
CA GLU A 376 39.77 0.55 -23.09
C GLU A 376 39.18 -0.12 -24.34
N ALA A 377 37.87 -0.06 -24.47
CA ALA A 377 37.13 -0.58 -25.59
C ALA A 377 36.12 0.45 -26.10
N ALA A 378 36.02 0.55 -27.41
CA ALA A 378 35.01 1.34 -28.08
C ALA A 378 33.74 0.49 -28.27
N ILE A 379 32.61 1.00 -27.77
CA ILE A 379 31.31 0.31 -27.84
C ILE A 379 30.33 1.02 -28.78
N GLN A 380 29.60 0.24 -29.56
CA GLN A 380 28.54 0.73 -30.42
C GLN A 380 27.20 0.64 -29.70
N GLY A 381 26.50 1.78 -29.60
CA GLY A 381 25.19 1.90 -28.98
C GLY A 381 24.76 3.36 -28.80
N GLY A 382 23.45 3.57 -28.64
CA GLY A 382 22.88 4.89 -28.36
C GLY A 382 22.93 5.19 -26.87
N PHE A 383 24.04 5.74 -26.40
CA PHE A 383 24.22 6.16 -25.00
C PHE A 383 24.06 7.68 -24.86
N SER A 384 23.48 8.11 -23.73
CA SER A 384 23.52 9.52 -23.35
C SER A 384 24.93 9.84 -22.81
N PRO A 385 25.48 11.04 -23.02
CA PRO A 385 26.77 11.42 -22.46
C PRO A 385 26.83 11.31 -20.92
N ASP A 386 25.70 11.41 -20.23
CA ASP A 386 25.61 11.28 -18.76
C ASP A 386 25.42 9.84 -18.27
N THR A 387 25.47 8.83 -19.16
CA THR A 387 25.31 7.43 -18.77
C THR A 387 26.48 6.97 -17.92
N GLN A 388 26.18 6.53 -16.69
CA GLN A 388 27.15 5.93 -15.77
C GLN A 388 27.15 4.41 -15.97
N ILE A 389 28.33 3.82 -16.14
CA ILE A 389 28.52 2.38 -16.33
C ILE A 389 29.29 1.83 -15.13
N ILE A 390 28.90 0.65 -14.67
CA ILE A 390 29.54 -0.01 -13.53
C ILE A 390 30.87 -0.59 -13.97
N GLU A 391 31.95 -0.17 -13.31
CA GLU A 391 33.29 -0.71 -13.53
C GLU A 391 33.61 -1.82 -12.53
N ARG A 392 33.34 -1.56 -11.24
CA ARG A 392 33.60 -2.51 -10.16
C ARG A 392 32.42 -2.60 -9.22
N SER A 393 32.22 -3.79 -8.68
CA SER A 393 31.15 -4.06 -7.73
C SER A 393 31.65 -4.90 -6.58
N THR A 394 31.31 -4.52 -5.36
CA THR A 394 31.60 -5.30 -4.14
C THR A 394 30.90 -6.66 -4.10
N LYS A 395 29.81 -6.84 -4.86
CA LYS A 395 29.00 -8.07 -4.94
C LYS A 395 28.53 -8.28 -6.39
N PRO A 396 28.23 -9.52 -6.81
CA PRO A 396 27.68 -9.76 -8.14
C PRO A 396 26.40 -8.96 -8.36
N VAL A 397 26.36 -8.26 -9.50
CA VAL A 397 25.25 -7.38 -9.89
C VAL A 397 24.41 -8.09 -10.95
N MET A 398 23.09 -7.93 -10.85
CA MET A 398 22.12 -8.47 -11.79
C MET A 398 21.26 -7.34 -12.36
N ASP A 399 20.60 -7.61 -13.48
CA ASP A 399 19.62 -6.70 -14.07
C ASP A 399 18.46 -6.38 -13.10
N GLY A 400 18.07 -5.11 -13.01
CA GLY A 400 17.06 -4.60 -12.08
C GLY A 400 17.49 -4.53 -10.62
N MET A 401 18.77 -4.74 -10.31
CA MET A 401 19.28 -4.66 -8.95
C MET A 401 19.49 -3.20 -8.53
N ILE A 402 19.14 -2.88 -7.28
CA ILE A 402 19.39 -1.58 -6.68
C ILE A 402 20.81 -1.57 -6.14
N VAL A 403 21.60 -0.58 -6.56
CA VAL A 403 23.00 -0.42 -6.16
C VAL A 403 23.23 0.92 -5.47
N ARG A 404 24.35 1.02 -4.76
CA ARG A 404 24.84 2.27 -4.19
C ARG A 404 26.09 2.68 -4.93
N VAL A 405 26.01 3.81 -5.64
CA VAL A 405 27.16 4.40 -6.31
C VAL A 405 28.11 4.97 -5.27
N LEU A 406 29.37 4.56 -5.35
CA LEU A 406 30.46 5.18 -4.60
C LEU A 406 30.79 6.48 -5.33
N ASP A 407 30.44 7.62 -4.73
CA ASP A 407 30.55 8.95 -5.37
C ASP A 407 32.03 9.29 -5.57
N ASN A 408 32.57 8.94 -6.73
CA ASN A 408 33.94 9.25 -7.12
C ASN A 408 33.99 10.68 -7.67
N ARG A 409 33.75 11.68 -6.82
CA ARG A 409 34.13 13.09 -7.10
C ARG A 409 35.65 13.29 -6.99
N GLY A 410 36.43 12.38 -7.56
CA GLY A 410 37.85 12.27 -7.25
C GLY A 410 38.66 11.47 -8.27
N ALA A 411 38.28 11.54 -9.54
CA ALA A 411 39.19 11.27 -10.65
C ALA A 411 38.88 12.26 -11.79
N HIS A 412 38.83 13.55 -11.43
CA HIS A 412 39.32 14.55 -12.36
C HIS A 412 40.80 14.22 -12.58
N TYR A 413 41.09 13.49 -13.65
CA TYR A 413 42.38 13.68 -14.32
C TYR A 413 42.24 15.06 -14.98
N ASP A 414 42.48 16.10 -14.17
CA ASP A 414 42.72 17.44 -14.70
C ASP A 414 43.97 17.36 -15.57
N GLU A 415 43.73 17.61 -16.86
CA GLU A 415 44.60 18.09 -17.94
C GLU A 415 46.05 17.57 -18.07
#